data_AF-A0A5B7I496-F1
#
_entry.id   AF-A0A5B7I496-F1
#
_cell.length_a   1.000
_cell.length_b   1.000
_cell.length_c   1.000
_cell.angle_alpha   90.00
_cell.angle_beta   90.00
_cell.angle_gamma   90.00
#
_symmetry.space_group_name_H-M   'P 1'
#
loop_
_entity.id
_entity.type
_entity.pdbx_description
1 polymer ?
#
loop_
_entity_poly.entity_id
_entity_poly.type
_entity_poly.pdbx_seq_one_letter_code
_entity_poly.pdbx_strand_id
1 'polypeptide(L)' 'MATPAEYEIYDELVGPCADYQPGEDDLQAFDFIRQFQLDVLEQNYTGVKRVRGSNRMQTAYRLKADANLQIATRLL' A
#
# COMPACT_ATOMS: atom_id res chain seq x y z
N MET A 1 -17.69 20.46 5.92
CA MET A 1 -16.52 20.49 5.03
C MET A 1 -15.41 21.15 5.82
N ALA A 2 -14.33 20.44 6.10
CA ALA A 2 -13.18 21.02 6.78
C ALA A 2 -12.55 22.11 5.91
N THR A 3 -12.06 23.17 6.53
CA THR A 3 -11.35 24.24 5.83
C THR A 3 -9.97 23.75 5.35
N PRO A 4 -9.35 24.38 4.33
CA PRO A 4 -8.02 24.00 3.88
C PRO A 4 -6.98 23.98 5.02
N ALA A 5 -7.07 24.92 5.96
CA ALA A 5 -6.20 24.97 7.14
C ALA A 5 -6.41 23.80 8.10
N GLU A 6 -7.65 23.33 8.28
CA GLU A 6 -7.91 22.12 9.09
C GLU A 6 -7.37 20.85 8.42
N TYR A 7 -7.36 20.79 7.09
CA TYR A 7 -6.83 19.64 6.35
C TYR A 7 -5.31 19.54 6.48
N GLU A 8 -4.60 20.67 6.42
CA GLU A 8 -3.14 20.68 6.63
C GLU A 8 -2.77 20.26 8.06
N ILE A 9 -3.49 20.76 9.08
CA ILE A 9 -3.26 20.35 10.48
C ILE A 9 -3.54 18.84 10.68
N TYR A 10 -4.56 18.30 10.02
CA TYR A 10 -4.87 16.87 10.10
C TYR A 10 -3.78 16.00 9.45
N ASP A 11 -3.28 16.41 8.29
CA ASP A 11 -2.25 15.67 7.57
C ASP A 11 -0.91 15.69 8.33
N GLU A 12 -0.62 16.81 9.00
CA GLU A 12 0.59 17.00 9.81
C GLU A 12 0.54 16.26 11.15
N LEU A 13 -0.65 15.95 11.70
CA LEU A 13 -0.80 15.30 13.02
C LEU A 13 -1.28 13.84 12.98
N VAL A 14 -2.04 13.44 11.96
CA VAL A 14 -2.71 12.13 11.87
C VAL A 14 -2.70 11.55 10.44
N GLY A 15 -2.12 12.28 9.49
CA GLY A 15 -1.95 11.84 8.11
C GLY A 15 -1.04 10.61 7.97
N PRO A 16 -1.08 9.95 6.80
CA PRO A 16 -0.30 8.74 6.50
C PRO A 16 1.23 8.89 6.61
N CYS A 17 1.72 10.12 6.72
CA CYS A 17 3.13 10.46 6.89
C CYS A 17 3.35 11.48 8.03
N ALA A 18 2.41 11.58 8.99
CA ALA A 18 2.38 12.65 10.00
C ALA A 18 3.61 12.67 10.92
N ASP A 19 4.25 11.51 11.16
CA ASP A 19 5.42 11.46 12.06
C ASP A 19 6.74 11.77 11.36
N TYR A 20 6.71 12.21 10.09
CA TYR A 20 7.92 12.60 9.37
C TYR A 20 8.68 13.73 10.07
N GLN A 21 9.99 13.55 10.27
CA GLN A 21 10.87 14.61 10.78
C GLN A 21 11.91 15.05 9.74
N PRO A 22 12.13 16.37 9.55
CA PRO A 22 13.19 16.85 8.66
C PRO A 22 14.57 16.29 9.03
N GLY A 23 15.22 15.65 8.07
CA GLY A 23 16.52 15.00 8.26
C GLY A 23 16.44 13.49 8.46
N GLU A 24 15.24 12.91 8.57
CA GLU A 24 15.04 11.46 8.47
C GLU A 24 15.24 10.97 7.04
N ASP A 25 16.01 9.89 6.90
CA ASP A 25 16.21 9.18 5.63
C ASP A 25 15.17 8.07 5.45
N ASP A 26 14.73 7.47 6.56
CA ASP A 26 13.77 6.38 6.60
C ASP A 26 12.33 6.90 6.64
N LEU A 27 11.81 7.28 5.47
CA LEU A 27 10.42 7.70 5.33
C LEU A 27 9.44 6.54 5.54
N GLN A 28 8.26 6.86 6.06
CA GLN A 28 7.14 5.93 6.17
C GLN A 28 6.73 5.42 4.77
N ALA A 29 6.38 4.14 4.67
CA ALA A 29 6.04 3.49 3.40
C ALA A 29 4.85 2.53 3.53
N PHE A 30 4.08 2.43 2.45
CA PHE A 30 2.98 1.48 2.34
C PHE A 30 3.41 0.25 1.53
N ASP A 31 3.33 -0.93 2.15
CA ASP A 31 3.54 -2.21 1.47
C ASP A 31 2.18 -2.83 1.08
N PHE A 32 1.71 -2.50 -0.11
CA PHE A 32 0.45 -3.04 -0.64
C PHE A 32 0.51 -4.54 -0.92
N ILE A 33 1.69 -5.13 -1.16
CA ILE A 33 1.81 -6.58 -1.35
C ILE A 33 1.37 -7.29 -0.07
N ARG A 34 1.87 -6.82 1.08
CA ARG A 34 1.47 -7.34 2.40
C ARG A 34 0.04 -6.97 2.77
N GLN A 35 -0.39 -5.75 2.47
CA GLN A 35 -1.75 -5.30 2.81
C GLN A 35 -2.83 -6.13 2.09
N PHE A 36 -2.57 -6.52 0.84
CA PHE A 36 -3.39 -7.48 0.09
C PHE A 36 -3.05 -8.95 0.37
N GLN A 37 -2.04 -9.23 1.19
CA GLN A 37 -1.58 -10.58 1.55
C GLN A 37 -1.19 -11.44 0.33
N LEU A 38 -0.64 -10.82 -0.72
CA LEU A 38 -0.25 -11.53 -1.93
C LEU A 38 0.96 -12.46 -1.72
N ASP A 39 1.71 -12.23 -0.65
CA ASP A 39 2.90 -12.97 -0.24
C ASP A 39 2.61 -14.21 0.64
N VAL A 40 1.35 -14.41 1.07
CA VAL A 40 0.93 -15.58 1.85
C VAL A 40 0.75 -16.80 0.94
N LEU A 41 1.51 -17.87 1.20
CA LEU A 41 1.58 -19.06 0.33
C LEU A 41 0.25 -19.81 0.16
N GLU A 42 -0.60 -19.78 1.19
CA GLU A 42 -1.88 -20.50 1.21
C GLU A 42 -3.00 -19.68 0.55
N GLN A 43 -2.77 -18.40 0.28
CA GLN A 43 -3.76 -17.47 -0.24
C GLN A 43 -3.66 -17.41 -1.77
N ASN A 44 -4.67 -17.92 -2.47
CA ASN A 44 -4.81 -17.73 -3.91
C ASN A 44 -5.80 -16.61 -4.21
N TYR A 45 -5.29 -15.47 -4.71
CA TYR A 45 -6.13 -14.38 -5.19
C TYR A 45 -6.55 -14.60 -6.65
N THR A 46 -7.86 -14.58 -6.90
CA THR A 46 -8.42 -14.63 -8.25
C THR A 46 -7.84 -13.51 -9.10
N GLY A 47 -7.43 -13.84 -10.33
CA GLY A 47 -6.78 -12.91 -11.25
C GLY A 47 -5.33 -12.52 -10.90
N VAL A 48 -4.76 -13.01 -9.79
CA VAL A 48 -3.36 -12.74 -9.43
C VAL A 48 -2.52 -14.01 -9.56
N LYS A 49 -1.32 -13.90 -10.16
CA LYS A 49 -0.38 -15.02 -10.28
C LYS A 49 1.01 -14.64 -9.82
N ARG A 50 1.58 -15.43 -8.90
CA ARG A 50 3.00 -15.34 -8.52
C ARG A 50 3.89 -15.74 -9.69
N VAL A 51 4.85 -14.88 -10.04
CA VAL A 51 5.79 -15.06 -11.15
C VAL A 51 7.19 -14.60 -10.75
N ARG A 52 8.19 -14.91 -11.60
CA ARG A 52 9.53 -14.31 -11.47
C ARG A 52 9.44 -12.80 -11.74
N GLY A 53 10.11 -12.01 -10.89
CA GLY A 53 10.24 -10.57 -11.01
C GLY A 53 11.33 -10.15 -12.00
N SER A 54 11.93 -8.98 -11.77
CA SER A 54 12.92 -8.41 -12.70
C SER A 54 14.21 -9.25 -12.80
N ASN A 55 14.57 -9.96 -11.72
CA ASN A 55 15.71 -10.87 -11.69
C ASN A 55 15.32 -12.29 -11.22
N ARG A 56 16.28 -13.22 -11.15
CA ARG A 56 16.04 -14.63 -10.80
C ARG A 56 15.57 -14.82 -9.36
N MET A 57 16.00 -13.96 -8.44
CA MET A 57 15.71 -14.06 -7.01
C MET A 57 14.43 -13.31 -6.61
N GLN A 58 13.95 -12.40 -7.44
CA GLN A 58 12.77 -11.59 -7.16
C GLN A 58 11.48 -12.31 -7.51
N THR A 59 10.48 -12.14 -6.64
CA THR A 59 9.08 -12.50 -6.89
C THR A 59 8.33 -11.27 -7.39
N ALA A 60 7.45 -11.43 -8.36
CA ALA A 60 6.45 -10.44 -8.75
C ALA A 60 5.06 -11.08 -8.80
N TYR A 61 4.03 -10.23 -8.77
CA TYR A 61 2.63 -10.64 -8.82
C TYR A 61 1.99 -10.10 -10.10
N ARG A 62 1.67 -10.98 -11.03
CA ARG A 62 1.01 -10.60 -12.29
C ARG A 62 -0.49 -10.44 -12.04
N LEU A 63 -0.99 -9.24 -12.30
CA LEU A 63 -2.42 -8.93 -12.29
C LEU A 63 -2.99 -9.24 -13.68
N LYS A 64 -4.07 -10.03 -13.72
CA LYS A 64 -4.84 -10.34 -14.94
C LYS A 64 -6.08 -9.45 -14.99
N ALA A 65 -6.82 -9.53 -16.11
CA ALA A 65 -8.03 -8.74 -16.31
C ALA A 65 -9.14 -9.01 -15.27
N ASP A 66 -9.16 -10.21 -14.69
CA ASP A 66 -10.10 -10.65 -13.64
C ASP A 66 -9.60 -10.36 -12.21
N ALA A 67 -8.45 -9.69 -12.05
CA ALA A 67 -7.94 -9.33 -10.73
C ALA A 67 -8.78 -8.21 -10.11
N ASN A 68 -9.19 -8.40 -8.85
CA ASN A 68 -9.91 -7.38 -8.08
C ASN A 68 -9.22 -7.13 -6.73
N LEU A 69 -8.33 -6.13 -6.69
CA LEU A 69 -7.63 -5.67 -5.48
C LEU A 69 -8.16 -4.31 -5.09
N GLN A 70 -9.02 -4.25 -4.08
CA GLN A 70 -9.65 -3.02 -3.61
C GLN A 70 -9.50 -2.89 -2.10
N ILE A 71 -9.22 -1.67 -1.65
CA ILE A 71 -9.19 -1.28 -0.25
C ILE A 71 -10.07 -0.05 -0.10
N ALA A 72 -10.89 -0.04 0.94
CA ALA A 72 -11.70 1.12 1.26
C ALA A 72 -10.77 2.28 1.66
N THR A 73 -10.93 3.44 1.03
CA THR A 73 -10.13 4.64 1.34
C THR A 73 -10.53 5.28 2.68
N ARG A 74 -11.68 4.88 3.24
CA ARG A 74 -12.17 5.33 4.54
C ARG A 74 -12.66 4.10 5.31
N LEU A 75 -12.30 4.02 6.59
CA LEU A 75 -12.94 3.09 7.52
C LEU A 75 -14.38 3.54 7.71
N LEU A 76 -15.35 2.64 7.51
CA LEU A 76 -16.78 2.91 7.78
C LEU A 76 -17.04 3.04 9.28
#